data_AF-A0A357AM15-F1
#
_entry.id   AF-A0A357AM15-F1
#
_cell.length_a   1.000
_cell.length_b   1.000
_cell.length_c   1.000
_cell.angle_alpha   90.00
_cell.angle_beta   90.00
_cell.angle_gamma   90.00
#
_symmetry.space_group_name_H-M   'P 1'
#
loop_
_entity.id
_entity.type
_entity.pdbx_description
1 polymer ?
#
loop_
_entity_poly.entity_id
_entity_poly.type
_entity_poly.pdbx_seq_one_letter_code
_entity_poly.pdbx_strand_id
1 'polypeptide(L)'
;MTYFPDGVSLNRGQKVTFKADFDISISWELRYSGAGYNSVVATGSGKSINKSFNMPADGTYKFHLKNNSSETVTVKSGSITY
;
A
#
# COMPACT_ATOMS: atom_id res chain seq x y z
N MET A 1 -11.67 -3.82 1.57
CA MET A 1 -10.64 -3.07 0.83
C MET A 1 -10.42 -1.77 1.60
N THR A 2 -9.32 -1.65 2.34
CA THR A 2 -9.07 -0.49 3.21
C THR A 2 -8.36 0.57 2.39
N TYR A 3 -9.00 1.72 2.20
CA TYR A 3 -8.52 2.86 1.42
C TYR A 3 -7.70 3.77 2.34
N PHE A 4 -6.47 4.11 1.94
CA PHE A 4 -5.68 5.19 2.53
C PHE A 4 -5.78 6.40 1.58
N PRO A 5 -5.67 7.65 2.10
CA PRO A 5 -6.51 8.82 1.81
C PRO A 5 -6.70 9.18 0.34
N ASP A 6 -7.67 10.07 0.07
CA ASP A 6 -7.83 10.72 -1.24
C ASP A 6 -6.47 11.12 -1.83
N GLY A 7 -6.24 10.70 -3.07
CA GLY A 7 -4.89 10.46 -3.60
C GLY A 7 -3.84 11.51 -3.26
N VAL A 8 -2.61 11.05 -3.02
CA VAL A 8 -1.48 11.86 -2.59
C VAL A 8 -0.68 12.32 -3.80
N SER A 9 -0.41 13.61 -3.91
CA SER A 9 0.51 14.16 -4.93
C SER A 9 1.96 13.90 -4.52
N LEU A 10 2.69 13.19 -5.37
CA LEU A 10 4.08 12.78 -5.14
C LEU A 10 4.93 13.11 -6.35
N ASN A 11 6.22 13.32 -6.10
CA ASN A 11 7.21 13.60 -7.13
C ASN A 11 7.89 12.32 -7.61
N ARG A 12 8.38 12.34 -8.84
CA ARG A 12 9.24 11.31 -9.43
C ARG A 12 10.44 11.07 -8.52
N GLY A 13 10.69 9.80 -8.23
CA GLY A 13 11.78 9.36 -7.37
C GLY A 13 11.51 9.55 -5.87
N GLN A 14 10.41 10.19 -5.45
CA GLN A 14 10.05 10.33 -4.05
C GLN A 14 9.86 8.96 -3.42
N LYS A 15 10.51 8.74 -2.27
CA LYS A 15 10.49 7.48 -1.55
C LYS A 15 9.26 7.44 -0.65
N VAL A 16 8.36 6.51 -0.93
CA VAL A 16 7.18 6.25 -0.11
C VAL A 16 7.44 5.02 0.74
N THR A 17 7.01 5.05 2.00
CA THR A 17 7.00 3.90 2.90
C THR A 17 5.58 3.62 3.36
N PHE A 18 5.11 2.40 3.11
CA PHE A 18 3.81 1.89 3.52
C PHE A 18 3.98 0.93 4.69
N LYS A 19 3.23 1.16 5.76
CA LYS A 19 3.16 0.25 6.92
C LYS A 19 1.72 -0.09 7.24
N ALA A 20 1.47 -1.34 7.61
CA ALA A 20 0.19 -1.77 8.14
C ALA A 20 0.38 -2.96 9.08
N ASP A 21 -0.44 -3.05 10.12
CA ASP A 21 -0.51 -4.20 11.02
C ASP A 21 -1.94 -4.74 11.05
N PHE A 22 -2.04 -6.06 11.18
CA PHE A 22 -3.28 -6.83 11.14
C PHE A 22 -3.50 -7.58 12.46
N ASP A 23 -4.75 -7.91 12.74
CA ASP A 23 -5.11 -8.79 13.85
C ASP A 23 -4.65 -10.24 13.64
N ILE A 24 -4.75 -10.72 12.40
CA ILE A 24 -4.39 -12.08 11.98
C ILE A 24 -3.34 -12.08 10.87
N SER A 25 -2.71 -13.24 10.65
CA SER A 25 -1.78 -13.40 9.53
C SER A 25 -2.59 -13.61 8.26
N ILE A 26 -2.35 -12.77 7.24
CA ILE A 26 -3.01 -12.89 5.94
C ILE A 26 -2.00 -12.89 4.81
N SER A 27 -2.41 -13.43 3.66
CA SER A 27 -1.77 -13.16 2.38
C SER A 27 -2.26 -11.81 1.87
N TRP A 28 -1.35 -10.96 1.44
CA TRP A 28 -1.65 -9.59 1.05
C TRP A 28 -0.93 -9.17 -0.22
N GLU A 29 -1.47 -8.14 -0.86
CA GLU A 29 -0.87 -7.46 -1.99
C GLU A 29 -1.02 -5.94 -1.84
N LEU A 30 0.12 -5.25 -1.87
CA LEU A 30 0.21 -3.80 -1.88
C LEU A 30 0.42 -3.33 -3.32
N ARG A 31 -0.39 -2.37 -3.75
CA ARG A 31 -0.36 -1.79 -5.09
C ARG A 31 -0.61 -0.28 -5.03
N TYR A 32 -0.20 0.44 -6.06
CA TYR A 32 -0.59 1.83 -6.26
C TYR A 32 -1.18 2.06 -7.65
N SER A 33 -1.99 3.11 -7.77
CA SER A 33 -2.54 3.57 -9.04
C SER A 33 -2.51 5.10 -9.08
N GLY A 34 -2.04 5.68 -10.18
CA GLY A 34 -1.93 7.15 -10.31
C GLY A 34 -0.92 7.57 -11.37
N ALA A 35 -1.03 8.82 -11.83
CA ALA A 35 -0.11 9.42 -12.81
C ALA A 35 0.14 8.55 -14.08
N GLY A 36 -0.86 7.81 -14.54
CA GLY A 36 -0.75 6.89 -15.69
C GLY A 36 -0.15 5.51 -15.36
N TYR A 37 0.18 5.22 -14.11
CA TYR A 37 0.72 3.95 -13.65
C TYR A 37 -0.28 3.16 -12.80
N ASN A 38 -0.25 1.84 -12.93
CA ASN A 38 -0.91 0.90 -12.03
C ASN A 38 0.05 -0.28 -11.81
N SER A 39 0.56 -0.44 -10.59
CA SER A 39 1.62 -1.40 -10.33
C SER A 39 1.49 -2.07 -8.96
N VAL A 40 1.84 -3.36 -8.93
CA VAL A 40 2.00 -4.13 -7.70
C VAL A 40 3.37 -3.82 -7.13
N VAL A 41 3.37 -3.29 -5.90
CA VAL A 41 4.59 -2.94 -5.18
C VAL A 41 5.19 -4.17 -4.50
N ALA A 42 4.33 -4.94 -3.83
CA ALA A 42 4.76 -6.09 -3.06
C ALA A 42 3.59 -7.03 -2.82
N THR A 43 3.91 -8.32 -2.75
CA THR A 43 3.06 -9.36 -2.20
C THR A 43 3.76 -9.97 -0.99
N GLY A 44 2.99 -10.59 -0.10
CA GLY A 44 3.55 -11.31 1.03
C GLY A 44 2.49 -11.98 1.87
N SER A 45 2.94 -12.65 2.93
CA SER A 45 2.08 -13.22 3.95
C SER A 45 2.61 -12.82 5.33
N GLY A 46 1.70 -12.52 6.26
CA GLY A 46 2.06 -12.16 7.64
C GLY A 46 1.05 -11.24 8.30
N LYS A 47 1.37 -10.84 9.54
CA LYS A 47 0.56 -9.92 10.35
C LYS A 47 0.90 -8.45 10.13
N SER A 48 1.92 -8.13 9.33
CA SER A 48 2.34 -6.77 9.12
C SER A 48 2.99 -6.57 7.75
N ILE A 49 3.02 -5.30 7.34
CA ILE A 49 3.65 -4.81 6.11
C ILE A 49 4.58 -3.66 6.49
N ASN A 50 5.78 -3.67 5.93
CA ASN A 50 6.69 -2.53 5.95
C ASN A 50 7.46 -2.53 4.63
N LYS A 51 7.04 -1.70 3.68
CA LYS A 51 7.59 -1.67 2.32
C LYS A 51 7.86 -0.24 1.89
N SER A 52 9.05 -0.01 1.33
CA SER A 52 9.44 1.26 0.72
C SER A 52 9.70 1.11 -0.76
N PHE A 53 9.33 2.12 -1.54
CA PHE A 53 9.46 2.14 -3.00
C PHE A 53 9.48 3.58 -3.52
N ASN A 54 10.03 3.79 -4.72
CA ASN A 54 10.15 5.11 -5.33
C ASN A 54 9.07 5.32 -6.38
N MET A 55 8.52 6.54 -6.47
CA MET A 55 7.49 6.86 -7.45
C MET A 55 8.09 6.98 -8.86
N PRO A 56 7.44 6.43 -9.89
CA PRO A 56 7.98 6.44 -11.25
C PRO A 56 7.84 7.79 -11.96
N ALA A 57 6.88 8.62 -11.55
CA ALA A 57 6.56 9.90 -12.17
C ALA A 57 5.96 10.89 -11.15
N ASP A 58 5.85 12.15 -11.55
CA ASP A 58 5.10 13.15 -10.80
C ASP A 58 3.60 12.91 -10.99
N GLY A 59 2.83 13.05 -9.91
CA GLY A 59 1.37 13.11 -9.98
C GLY A 59 0.68 12.55 -8.75
N THR A 60 -0.63 12.39 -8.87
CA THR A 60 -1.49 11.94 -7.76
C THR A 60 -1.63 10.42 -7.76
N TYR A 61 -1.28 9.80 -6.64
CA TYR A 61 -1.28 8.35 -6.43
C TYR A 61 -2.25 7.93 -5.32
N LYS A 62 -2.89 6.78 -5.52
CA LYS A 62 -3.70 6.08 -4.52
C LYS A 62 -3.04 4.75 -4.19
N PHE A 63 -2.97 4.43 -2.90
CA PHE A 63 -2.40 3.18 -2.41
C PHE A 63 -3.51 2.23 -2.00
N HIS A 64 -3.40 0.98 -2.43
CA HIS A 64 -4.41 -0.04 -2.16
C HIS A 64 -3.77 -1.26 -1.53
N LEU A 65 -4.39 -1.73 -0.46
CA LEU A 65 -4.06 -2.99 0.17
C LEU A 65 -5.18 -4.00 -0.10
N LYS A 66 -4.81 -5.11 -0.73
CA LYS A 66 -5.70 -6.24 -0.98
C LYS A 66 -5.38 -7.38 -0.02
N ASN A 67 -6.39 -7.86 0.69
CA ASN A 67 -6.36 -9.14 1.38
C ASN A 67 -6.64 -10.25 0.35
N ASN A 68 -5.71 -11.20 0.21
CA ASN A 68 -5.83 -12.36 -0.67
C ASN A 68 -6.17 -13.64 0.11
N SER A 69 -6.29 -13.59 1.44
CA SER A 69 -6.82 -14.67 2.27
C SER A 69 -8.36 -14.71 2.23
N SER A 70 -8.93 -15.87 2.53
CA SER A 70 -10.38 -16.04 2.73
C SER A 70 -10.88 -15.51 4.08
N GLU A 71 -9.97 -15.25 5.02
CA GLU A 71 -10.29 -14.74 6.35
C GLU A 71 -10.56 -13.23 6.32
N THR A 72 -11.58 -12.80 7.07
CA THR A 72 -11.81 -11.39 7.35
C THR A 72 -10.69 -10.87 8.25
N VAL A 73 -10.15 -9.70 7.92
CA VAL A 73 -9.02 -9.08 8.62
C VAL A 73 -9.40 -7.70 9.13
N THR A 74 -8.89 -7.35 10.31
CA THR A 74 -8.94 -5.99 10.85
C THR A 74 -7.57 -5.34 10.73
N VAL A 75 -7.50 -4.17 10.09
CA VAL A 75 -6.29 -3.34 10.09
C VAL A 75 -6.21 -2.63 11.43
N LYS A 76 -5.22 -2.99 12.27
CA LYS A 76 -5.01 -2.39 13.60
C LYS A 76 -4.36 -1.01 13.52
N SER A 77 -3.40 -0.87 12.60
CA SER A 77 -2.66 0.35 12.34
C SER A 77 -2.24 0.39 10.89
N GLY A 78 -2.13 1.60 10.34
CA GLY A 78 -1.62 1.80 9.00
C GLY A 78 -1.10 3.22 8.83
N SER A 79 0.00 3.38 8.10
CA SER A 79 0.56 4.68 7.79
C SER A 79 1.28 4.67 6.45
N ILE A 80 1.31 5.85 5.84
CA ILE A 80 2.08 6.14 4.64
C ILE A 80 2.94 7.36 4.94
N THR A 81 4.23 7.27 4.67
CA THR A 81 5.20 8.36 4.84
C THR A 81 5.92 8.60 3.52
N TYR A 82 6.11 9.86 3.16
CA TYR A 82 6.68 10.30 1.88
C TYR A 82 7.38 11.66 2.01
#